data_AF-A0A1H9XQQ2-F1
#
_entry.id   AF-A0A1H9XQQ2-F1
#
_cell.length_a   1.000
_cell.length_b   1.000
_cell.length_c   1.000
_cell.angle_alpha   90.00
_cell.angle_beta   90.00
_cell.angle_gamma   90.00
#
_symmetry.space_group_name_H-M   'P 1'
#
loop_
_entity.id
_entity.type
_entity.pdbx_description
1 polymer ?
#
loop_
_entity_poly.entity_id
_entity_poly.type
_entity_poly.pdbx_seq_one_letter_code
_entity_poly.pdbx_strand_id
1 'polypeptide(L)'
;MFKLGADLQVYLHREPIDFRAGINSLAVLVQETMALDPFAPAVFAFCNRRRDRVKLLFFDRSGFVLILKRLTEDKFRWPRREVTVVTLTTEQLHWILDGIDIDAMIRHPVRQYQIAG
;
A
#
# COMPACT_ATOMS: atom_id res chain seq x y z
N MET A 1 -14.38 -12.15 -4.13
CA MET A 1 -13.66 -10.87 -3.95
C MET A 1 -12.17 -11.14 -4.09
N PHE A 2 -11.45 -10.32 -4.86
CA PHE A 2 -10.01 -10.47 -5.08
C PHE A 2 -9.26 -10.37 -3.74
N LYS A 3 -8.29 -11.25 -3.49
CA LYS A 3 -7.47 -11.26 -2.28
C LYS A 3 -5.99 -11.29 -2.67
N LEU A 4 -5.22 -10.39 -2.06
CA LEU A 4 -3.77 -10.41 -2.12
C LEU A 4 -3.23 -11.54 -1.23
N GLY A 5 -2.12 -12.15 -1.63
CA GLY A 5 -1.42 -13.13 -0.81
C GLY A 5 -0.95 -12.52 0.51
N ALA A 6 -1.02 -13.28 1.60
CA ALA A 6 -0.64 -12.80 2.93
C ALA A 6 0.85 -12.42 3.01
N ASP A 7 1.69 -13.13 2.24
CA ASP A 7 3.15 -13.00 2.29
C ASP A 7 3.71 -11.98 1.27
N LEU A 8 2.83 -11.24 0.58
CA LEU A 8 3.26 -10.21 -0.36
C LEU A 8 3.79 -8.98 0.39
N GLN A 9 4.92 -8.46 -0.08
CA GLN A 9 5.38 -7.16 0.34
C GLN A 9 4.55 -6.07 -0.34
N VAL A 10 4.17 -5.06 0.43
CA VAL A 10 3.47 -3.88 -0.08
C VAL A 10 4.41 -2.68 0.05
N TYR A 11 4.63 -1.97 -1.05
CA TYR A 11 5.37 -0.72 -1.08
C TYR A 11 4.42 0.42 -1.38
N LEU A 12 4.29 1.33 -0.43
CA LEU A 12 3.42 2.49 -0.55
C LEU A 12 4.25 3.72 -0.91
N HIS A 13 3.92 4.34 -2.05
CA HIS A 13 4.47 5.64 -2.42
C HIS A 13 3.77 6.74 -1.62
N ARG A 14 4.52 7.46 -0.78
CA ARG A 14 3.95 8.41 0.19
C ARG A 14 3.29 9.61 -0.48
N GLU A 15 4.00 10.19 -1.45
CA GLU A 15 3.56 11.41 -2.13
C GLU A 15 2.39 11.11 -3.07
N PRO A 16 1.42 12.04 -3.18
CA PRO A 16 0.33 11.86 -4.10
C PRO A 16 0.83 11.96 -5.54
N ILE A 17 0.29 11.11 -6.41
CA ILE A 17 0.64 11.11 -7.83
C ILE A 17 -0.49 11.69 -8.69
N ASP A 18 -0.19 11.98 -9.95
CA ASP A 18 -1.22 12.24 -10.95
C ASP A 18 -1.96 10.94 -11.30
N PHE A 19 -3.26 10.90 -11.03
CA PHE A 19 -4.09 9.71 -11.26
C PHE A 19 -4.47 9.48 -12.73
N ARG A 20 -3.98 10.30 -13.65
CA ARG A 20 -3.95 10.00 -15.09
C ARG A 20 -2.90 8.95 -15.46
N ALA A 21 -1.89 8.71 -14.60
CA ALA A 21 -0.85 7.71 -14.83
C ALA A 21 -1.43 6.29 -14.98
N GLY A 22 -1.20 5.66 -16.14
CA GLY A 22 -1.56 4.26 -16.39
C GLY A 22 -0.47 3.29 -15.94
N ILE A 23 -0.60 2.01 -16.31
CA ILE A 23 0.35 0.94 -15.96
C ILE A 23 1.81 1.33 -16.25
N ASN A 24 2.12 1.74 -17.49
CA ASN A 24 3.49 2.03 -17.90
C ASN A 24 4.11 3.17 -17.09
N SER A 25 3.36 4.27 -16.89
CA SER A 25 3.84 5.42 -16.11
C SER A 25 4.06 5.05 -14.64
N LEU A 26 3.20 4.19 -14.08
CA LEU A 26 3.36 3.72 -12.71
C LEU A 26 4.54 2.76 -12.57
N ALA A 27 4.76 1.86 -13.53
CA ALA A 27 5.93 0.97 -13.53
C ALA A 27 7.24 1.77 -13.61
N VAL A 28 7.29 2.81 -14.46
CA VAL A 28 8.42 3.75 -14.50
C VAL A 28 8.60 4.47 -13.17
N LEU A 29 7.50 4.90 -12.52
CA LEU A 29 7.59 5.54 -11.21
C LEU A 29 8.15 4.58 -10.14
N VAL A 30 7.74 3.31 -10.15
CA VAL A 30 8.31 2.27 -9.26
C VAL A 30 9.81 2.13 -9.49
N GLN A 31 10.24 2.05 -10.74
CA GLN A 31 11.65 1.88 -11.08
C GLN A 31 12.49 3.12 -10.74
N GLU A 32 12.08 4.29 -11.23
CA GLU A 32 12.91 5.50 -11.21
C GLU A 32 12.77 6.29 -9.91
N THR A 33 11.57 6.32 -9.31
CA THR A 33 11.30 7.12 -8.10
C THR A 33 11.36 6.29 -6.83
N MET A 34 10.84 5.06 -6.85
CA MET A 34 10.89 4.17 -5.69
C MET A 34 12.19 3.36 -5.63
N ALA A 35 12.97 3.32 -6.72
CA ALA A 35 14.18 2.50 -6.85
C ALA A 35 13.91 1.00 -6.58
N LEU A 36 12.77 0.49 -7.06
CA LEU A 36 12.33 -0.89 -6.90
C LEU A 36 12.08 -1.56 -8.25
N ASP A 37 12.15 -2.88 -8.29
CA ASP A 37 11.80 -3.65 -9.49
C ASP A 37 10.26 -3.76 -9.62
N PRO A 38 9.64 -3.19 -10.69
CA PRO A 38 8.20 -3.28 -10.89
C PRO A 38 7.70 -4.71 -11.16
N PHE A 39 8.58 -5.65 -11.52
CA PHE A 39 8.25 -7.06 -11.77
C PHE A 39 8.37 -7.95 -10.52
N ALA A 40 8.88 -7.40 -9.41
CA ALA A 40 9.00 -8.15 -8.17
C ALA A 40 7.63 -8.64 -7.65
N PRO A 41 7.60 -9.75 -6.87
CA PRO A 41 6.37 -10.27 -6.26
C PRO A 41 5.91 -9.36 -5.11
N ALA A 42 5.41 -8.17 -5.45
CA ALA A 42 5.04 -7.12 -4.54
C ALA A 42 3.88 -6.28 -5.09
N VAL A 43 3.24 -5.53 -4.19
CA VAL A 43 2.17 -4.59 -4.53
C VAL A 43 2.65 -3.16 -4.31
N PHE A 44 2.51 -2.32 -5.33
CA PHE A 44 2.84 -0.91 -5.26
C PHE A 44 1.57 -0.09 -5.11
N ALA A 45 1.43 0.61 -3.98
CA ALA A 45 0.25 1.38 -3.61
C ALA A 45 0.48 2.88 -3.80
N PHE A 46 -0.44 3.53 -4.50
CA PHE A 46 -0.40 4.96 -4.79
C PHE A 46 -1.72 5.61 -4.39
N CYS A 47 -1.67 6.88 -4.01
CA CYS A 47 -2.85 7.67 -3.71
C CYS A 47 -2.87 8.99 -4.49
N ASN A 48 -4.05 9.56 -4.68
CA ASN A 48 -4.18 10.86 -5.34
C ASN A 48 -4.08 12.00 -4.32
N ARG A 49 -3.96 13.23 -4.83
CA ARG A 49 -3.85 14.43 -3.97
C ARG A 49 -5.04 14.65 -3.04
N ARG A 50 -6.24 14.25 -3.44
CA ARG A 50 -7.46 14.33 -2.60
C ARG A 50 -7.54 13.21 -1.55
N ARG A 51 -6.71 12.17 -1.70
CA ARG A 51 -6.69 10.94 -0.89
C ARG A 51 -8.04 10.19 -0.91
N ASP A 52 -8.88 10.38 -1.92
CA ASP A 52 -10.15 9.65 -2.12
C ASP A 52 -9.99 8.47 -3.10
N ARG A 53 -8.80 8.28 -3.68
CA ARG A 53 -8.50 7.22 -4.64
C ARG A 53 -7.16 6.56 -4.35
N VAL A 54 -7.14 5.25 -4.51
CA VAL A 54 -5.93 4.41 -4.43
C VAL A 54 -5.78 3.56 -5.67
N LYS A 55 -4.56 3.49 -6.20
CA LYS A 55 -4.15 2.54 -7.23
C LYS A 55 -3.22 1.50 -6.63
N LEU A 56 -3.44 0.24 -6.96
CA LEU A 56 -2.52 -0.86 -6.66
C LEU A 56 -2.00 -1.41 -7.99
N LEU A 57 -0.69 -1.35 -8.18
CA LEU A 57 0.01 -1.96 -9.31
C LEU A 57 0.77 -3.19 -8.82
N PHE A 58 0.69 -4.29 -9.56
CA PHE A 58 1.54 -5.46 -9.35
C PHE A 58 1.66 -6.25 -10.65
N PHE A 59 2.72 -7.03 -10.79
CA PHE A 59 2.92 -7.94 -11.90
C PHE A 59 2.43 -9.35 -11.51
N ASP A 60 1.49 -9.91 -12.26
CA ASP A 60 1.03 -11.30 -12.11
C ASP A 60 1.40 -12.11 -13.36
N ARG A 61 2.32 -13.07 -13.18
CA ARG A 61 2.81 -14.04 -14.16
C ARG A 61 3.26 -13.44 -15.50
N SER A 62 2.32 -13.02 -16.34
CA SER A 62 2.53 -12.53 -17.69
C SER A 62 2.15 -11.06 -17.89
N GLY A 63 1.60 -10.37 -16.89
CA GLY A 63 1.12 -9.01 -17.09
C GLY A 63 0.96 -8.18 -15.83
N PHE A 64 0.97 -6.87 -16.02
CA PHE A 64 0.63 -5.92 -14.98
C PHE A 64 -0.87 -5.88 -14.74
N VAL A 65 -1.24 -5.85 -13.45
CA VAL A 65 -2.60 -5.64 -12.99
C VAL A 65 -2.66 -4.30 -12.28
N LEU A 66 -3.70 -3.51 -12.59
CA LEU A 66 -3.98 -2.24 -11.94
C LEU A 66 -5.37 -2.26 -11.33
N ILE A 67 -5.44 -2.13 -10.00
CA ILE A 67 -6.70 -2.00 -9.27
C ILE A 67 -6.88 -0.54 -8.86
N LEU A 68 -8.08 0.02 -9.09
CA LEU A 68 -8.46 1.35 -8.62
C LEU A 68 -9.61 1.22 -7.61
N LYS A 69 -9.37 1.67 -6.37
CA LYS A 69 -10.44 1.91 -5.39
C LYS A 69 -10.70 3.41 -5.31
N ARG A 70 -11.95 3.82 -5.48
CA ARG A 70 -12.42 5.18 -5.26
C ARG A 70 -13.45 5.16 -4.16
N LEU A 71 -13.26 6.00 -3.15
CA LEU A 71 -14.28 6.22 -2.13
C LEU A 71 -15.37 7.15 -2.68
N THR A 72 -16.62 6.86 -2.36
CA THR A 72 -17.77 7.71 -2.68
C THR A 72 -17.80 8.94 -1.77
N GLU A 73 -17.46 8.71 -0.50
CA GLU A 73 -17.39 9.67 0.59
C GLU A 73 -16.10 9.38 1.39
N ASP A 74 -15.57 10.33 2.15
CA ASP A 74 -14.31 10.22 2.92
C ASP A 74 -12.99 10.23 2.13
N LYS A 75 -11.89 10.03 2.88
CA LYS A 75 -10.50 10.00 2.44
C LYS A 75 -9.77 8.85 3.14
N PHE A 76 -8.87 8.20 2.41
CA PHE A 76 -7.93 7.23 2.98
C PHE A 76 -7.00 7.91 3.99
N ARG A 77 -6.75 7.21 5.11
CA ARG A 77 -5.74 7.58 6.11
C ARG A 77 -4.36 7.16 5.61
N TRP A 78 -3.81 7.95 4.70
CA TRP A 78 -2.52 7.64 4.09
C TRP A 78 -1.36 7.91 5.06
N PRO A 79 -0.41 6.98 5.22
CA PRO A 79 0.72 7.14 6.15
C PRO A 79 1.52 8.41 5.89
N ARG A 80 1.95 9.07 6.98
CA ARG A 80 2.67 10.37 6.93
C ARG A 80 4.15 10.27 7.29
N ARG A 81 4.71 9.06 7.30
CA ARG A 81 6.10 8.78 7.70
C ARG A 81 7.11 9.61 6.89
N GLU A 82 8.28 9.89 7.47
CA GLU A 82 9.31 10.73 6.83
C GLU A 82 9.95 10.08 5.59
N VAL A 83 9.82 8.77 5.44
CA VAL A 83 10.36 8.02 4.28
C VAL A 83 9.45 8.12 3.05
N THR A 84 10.07 8.24 1.88
CA THR A 84 9.38 8.38 0.57
C THR A 84 8.57 7.14 0.20
N VAL A 85 9.07 5.95 0.57
CA VAL A 85 8.44 4.65 0.36
C VAL A 85 8.23 3.98 1.71
N VAL A 86 7.00 3.57 1.99
CA VAL A 86 6.64 2.85 3.22
C VAL A 86 6.41 1.38 2.89
N THR A 87 7.17 0.49 3.53
CA THR A 87 6.93 -0.95 3.46
C THR A 87 5.81 -1.33 4.42
N LEU A 88 4.84 -2.10 3.92
CA LEU A 88 3.66 -2.56 4.64
C LEU A 88 3.46 -4.07 4.43
N THR A 89 2.78 -4.70 5.37
CA THR A 89 2.19 -6.03 5.15
C THR A 89 0.89 -5.91 4.36
N THR A 90 0.44 -7.01 3.74
CA THR A 90 -0.88 -7.09 3.11
C THR A 90 -2.01 -6.76 4.10
N GLU A 91 -1.86 -7.13 5.38
CA GLU A 91 -2.81 -6.78 6.44
C GLU A 91 -2.90 -5.26 6.66
N GLN A 92 -1.76 -4.58 6.77
CA GLN A 92 -1.71 -3.11 6.92
C GLN A 92 -2.30 -2.40 5.70
N LEU A 93 -2.09 -2.93 4.49
CA LEU A 93 -2.74 -2.42 3.29
C LEU A 93 -4.26 -2.54 3.39
N HIS A 94 -4.79 -3.69 3.82
CA HIS A 94 -6.23 -3.85 4.01
C HIS A 94 -6.80 -2.85 5.02
N TRP A 95 -6.12 -2.61 6.14
CA TRP A 95 -6.52 -1.59 7.10
C TRP A 95 -6.61 -0.19 6.47
N ILE A 96 -5.61 0.22 5.68
CA ILE A 96 -5.68 1.49 4.95
C ILE A 96 -6.89 1.50 4.01
N LEU A 97 -7.11 0.41 3.27
CA LEU A 97 -8.24 0.31 2.33
C LEU A 97 -9.59 0.35 3.04
N ASP A 98 -9.66 -0.08 4.30
CA ASP A 98 -10.86 -0.01 5.16
C ASP A 98 -10.98 1.33 5.91
N GLY A 99 -10.05 2.27 5.69
CA GLY A 99 -10.09 3.62 6.25
C GLY A 99 -9.43 3.75 7.62
N ILE A 100 -8.74 2.72 8.10
CA ILE A 100 -8.05 2.70 9.39
C ILE A 100 -6.73 3.47 9.28
N ASP A 101 -6.43 4.29 10.29
CA ASP A 101 -5.16 4.98 10.42
C ASP A 101 -4.11 4.05 11.06
N ILE A 102 -3.20 3.52 10.23
CA ILE A 102 -2.17 2.60 10.70
C ILE A 102 -1.06 3.27 11.51
N ASP A 103 -0.88 4.60 11.39
CA ASP A 103 0.10 5.34 12.19
C ASP A 103 -0.44 5.61 13.61
N ALA A 104 -1.77 5.56 13.81
CA ALA A 104 -2.40 5.62 15.12
C ALA A 104 -2.45 4.26 15.85
N MET A 105 -2.03 3.17 15.21
CA MET A 105 -2.19 1.82 15.75
C MET A 105 -1.11 1.48 16.78
N ILE A 106 -1.50 1.33 18.04
CA ILE A 106 -0.61 0.99 19.16
C ILE A 106 -0.83 -0.47 19.56
N ARG A 107 0.23 -1.29 19.51
CA ARG A 107 0.19 -2.65 20.06
C ARG A 107 0.50 -2.64 21.55
N HIS A 108 -0.12 -3.55 22.30
CA HIS A 108 0.31 -3.81 23.68
C HIS A 108 1.77 -4.26 23.71
N PRO A 109 2.52 -3.92 24.78
CA PRO A 109 3.87 -4.45 24.95
C PRO A 109 3.83 -5.98 25.04
N VAL A 110 4.83 -6.64 24.48
CA VAL A 110 5.00 -8.08 24.63
C VAL A 110 5.20 -8.37 26.12
N ARG A 111 4.32 -9.18 26.70
CA ARG A 111 4.42 -9.63 28.09
C ARG A 111 4.96 -11.05 28.11
N GLN A 112 6.00 -11.28 28.91
CA GLN A 112 6.48 -12.63 29.18
C GLN A 112 5.77 -13.16 30.42
N TYR A 113 5.04 -14.27 30.28
CA TYR A 113 4.37 -14.92 31.39
C TYR A 113 5.21 -16.12 31.83
N GLN A 114 5.59 -16.15 33.10
CA GLN A 114 6.42 -17.24 33.66
C GLN A 114 5.58 -18.35 34.29
N ILE A 115 4.34 -18.05 34.67
CA ILE A 115 3.41 -18.98 35.31
C ILE A 115 2.04 -18.76 34.65
N ALA A 116 1.41 -19.84 34.20
CA ALA A 116 -0.02 -19.83 33.90
C ALA A 116 -0.74 -19.88 35.24
N GLY A 117 -1.43 -18.80 35.59
CA GLY A 117 -2.29 -18.78 36.78
C GLY A 117 -3.38 -19.84 36.71
#